data_AF-A0A8T5V7M6-F1
#
_entry.id   AF-A0A8T5V7M6-F1
#
_cell.length_a   1.000
_cell.length_b   1.000
_cell.length_c   1.000
_cell.angle_alpha   90.00
_cell.angle_beta   90.00
_cell.angle_gamma   90.00
#
_symmetry.space_group_name_H-M   'P 1'
#
loop_
_entity.id
_entity.type
_entity.pdbx_description
1 polymer ?
#
loop_
_entity_poly.entity_id
_entity_poly.type
_entity_poly.pdbx_seq_one_letter_code
_entity_poly.pdbx_strand_id
1 'polypeptide(L)'
;MVAAWVGFPRKKQTITAILLEVVPPSTFGGPGTINTIEYLSNGRLELHPTCDIDPALLADKIRKSPTVDRDLKQSLEKNLDVSAQVRDKLSAVAGMQQVDSIHLKLENANILLISDESLISTRNALLKAECEDAIALNLSSGGVVCQTRSVLEADVVYEIKYHNTISMEERAKLTSEIAAKLELDAHQGSDDKVSGSQLFFGIRLSPNPIVLKSAAGEIKPCNRR
;
A
#
# COMPACT_ATOMS: atom_id res chain seq x y z
N MET A 1 -13.41 42.74 -24.79
CA MET A 1 -12.30 41.88 -24.34
C MET A 1 -12.91 40.62 -23.75
N VAL A 2 -12.77 39.49 -24.46
CA VAL A 2 -13.31 38.19 -24.06
C VAL A 2 -12.26 37.53 -23.17
N ALA A 3 -12.53 37.40 -21.88
CA ALA A 3 -11.64 36.68 -20.97
C ALA A 3 -11.86 35.17 -21.16
N ALA A 4 -10.94 34.54 -21.89
CA ALA A 4 -10.85 33.10 -22.00
C ALA A 4 -10.48 32.51 -20.64
N TRP A 5 -11.43 31.81 -20.02
CA TRP A 5 -11.16 30.96 -18.87
C TRP A 5 -10.35 29.75 -19.36
N VAL A 6 -9.04 29.81 -19.17
CA VAL A 6 -8.16 28.65 -19.33
C VAL A 6 -8.53 27.66 -18.24
N GLY A 7 -9.27 26.63 -18.62
CA GLY A 7 -9.60 25.51 -17.74
C GLY A 7 -8.32 24.84 -17.26
N PHE A 8 -8.03 24.97 -15.97
CA PHE A 8 -7.03 24.14 -15.32
C PHE A 8 -7.43 22.67 -15.50
N PRO A 9 -6.54 21.79 -15.99
CA PRO A 9 -6.83 20.37 -16.03
C PRO A 9 -7.02 19.90 -14.58
N ARG A 10 -8.22 19.38 -14.27
CA ARG A 10 -8.50 18.68 -13.02
C ARG A 10 -7.43 17.59 -12.88
N LYS A 11 -6.47 17.79 -11.96
CA LYS A 11 -5.56 16.72 -11.53
C LYS A 11 -6.44 15.51 -11.20
N LYS A 12 -6.21 14.39 -11.90
CA LYS A 12 -6.78 13.09 -11.53
C LYS A 12 -6.52 12.94 -10.02
N GLN A 13 -7.59 12.92 -9.22
CA GLN A 13 -7.46 12.66 -7.79
C GLN A 13 -7.03 11.21 -7.66
N THR A 14 -5.72 10.99 -7.67
CA THR A 14 -5.14 9.70 -7.37
C THR A 14 -5.45 9.40 -5.90
N ILE A 15 -5.86 8.17 -5.60
CA ILE A 15 -6.14 7.64 -4.25
C ILE A 15 -5.01 7.96 -3.24
N THR A 16 -3.81 8.23 -3.76
CA THR A 16 -2.62 8.77 -3.09
C THR A 16 -2.83 10.07 -2.31
N ALA A 17 -3.91 10.83 -2.53
CA ALA A 17 -4.17 12.05 -1.76
C ALA A 17 -4.59 11.79 -0.30
N ILE A 18 -4.96 10.55 0.06
CA ILE A 18 -5.45 10.19 1.40
C ILE A 18 -4.68 9.02 2.02
N LEU A 19 -4.09 8.15 1.18
CA LEU A 19 -3.41 6.92 1.60
C LEU A 19 -2.03 6.82 0.94
N LEU A 20 -1.05 6.27 1.68
CA LEU A 20 0.25 5.90 1.13
C LEU A 20 0.09 4.55 0.42
N GLU A 21 0.43 4.50 -0.87
CA GLU A 21 0.33 3.27 -1.67
C GLU A 21 1.34 2.21 -1.18
N VAL A 22 0.90 0.95 -1.09
CA VAL A 22 1.74 -0.20 -0.74
C VAL A 22 2.08 -0.95 -2.02
N VAL A 23 3.37 -1.05 -2.35
CA VAL A 23 3.83 -1.63 -3.62
C VAL A 23 4.91 -2.71 -3.43
N PRO A 24 4.66 -3.96 -3.87
CA PRO A 24 3.37 -4.48 -4.33
C PRO A 24 2.37 -4.50 -3.17
N PRO A 25 1.07 -4.52 -3.46
CA PRO A 25 0.06 -4.74 -2.43
C PRO A 25 0.36 -6.02 -1.66
N SER A 26 0.20 -5.98 -0.34
CA SER A 26 0.53 -7.10 0.54
C SER A 26 -0.38 -7.09 1.76
N THR A 27 -0.33 -8.13 2.59
CA THR A 27 -1.01 -8.15 3.89
C THR A 27 -0.17 -7.50 5.00
N PHE A 28 0.95 -6.87 4.65
CA PHE A 28 1.88 -6.29 5.60
C PHE A 28 1.45 -4.89 6.05
N GLY A 29 1.69 -4.56 7.32
CA GLY A 29 1.46 -3.21 7.85
C GLY A 29 -0.02 -2.89 8.15
N GLY A 30 -0.83 -3.89 8.48
CA GLY A 30 -2.25 -3.75 8.81
C GLY A 30 -2.57 -2.81 9.99
N PRO A 31 -3.84 -2.50 10.24
CA PRO A 31 -4.23 -1.56 11.29
C PRO A 31 -3.72 -1.99 12.67
N GLY A 32 -3.07 -1.08 13.38
CA GLY A 32 -2.51 -1.31 14.71
C GLY A 32 -1.04 -1.74 14.73
N THR A 33 -0.44 -2.11 13.60
CA THR A 33 0.99 -2.44 13.56
C THR A 33 1.85 -1.20 13.81
N ILE A 34 3.03 -1.41 14.42
CA ILE A 34 4.05 -0.38 14.63
C ILE A 34 5.13 -0.57 13.57
N ASN A 35 5.35 0.46 12.75
CA ASN A 35 6.30 0.42 11.65
C ASN A 35 7.23 1.62 11.69
N THR A 36 8.48 1.39 11.30
CA THR A 36 9.47 2.42 11.03
C THR A 36 9.26 2.89 9.60
N ILE A 37 9.21 4.19 9.43
CA ILE A 37 9.07 4.85 8.15
C ILE A 37 10.44 5.34 7.72
N GLU A 38 10.87 4.89 6.55
CA GLU A 38 12.03 5.41 5.86
C GLU A 38 11.59 6.20 4.63
N TYR A 39 12.02 7.46 4.59
CA TYR A 39 11.79 8.33 3.44
C TYR A 39 12.99 8.23 2.50
N LEU A 40 12.81 7.58 1.37
CA LEU A 40 13.84 7.46 0.36
C LEU A 40 13.99 8.77 -0.43
N SER A 41 15.19 9.03 -0.94
CA SER A 41 15.53 10.26 -1.66
C SER A 41 14.72 10.48 -2.94
N ASN A 42 14.18 9.40 -3.52
CA ASN A 42 13.27 9.41 -4.66
C ASN A 42 11.80 9.73 -4.30
N GLY A 43 11.53 10.11 -3.05
CA GLY A 43 10.18 10.40 -2.56
C GLY A 43 9.36 9.16 -2.25
N ARG A 44 9.94 7.95 -2.36
CA ARG A 44 9.31 6.72 -1.89
C ARG A 44 9.34 6.62 -0.37
N LEU A 45 8.43 5.81 0.14
CA LEU A 45 8.34 5.48 1.54
C LEU A 45 8.51 3.97 1.67
N GLU A 46 9.37 3.55 2.59
CA GLU A 46 9.55 2.16 2.95
C GLU A 46 9.05 1.96 4.38
N LEU A 47 8.28 0.90 4.58
CA LEU A 47 7.71 0.52 5.86
C LEU A 47 8.42 -0.72 6.35
N HIS A 48 9.00 -0.64 7.52
CA HIS A 48 9.63 -1.78 8.19
C HIS A 48 8.84 -2.13 9.44
N PRO A 49 8.49 -3.41 9.67
CA PRO A 49 7.90 -3.81 10.95
C PRO A 49 8.88 -3.49 12.05
N THR A 50 8.50 -2.61 12.98
CA THR A 50 9.37 -2.31 14.13
C THR A 50 9.15 -3.31 15.25
N CYS A 51 7.90 -3.72 15.43
CA CYS A 51 7.51 -4.62 16.51
C CYS A 51 6.68 -5.75 15.95
N ASP A 52 7.00 -6.96 16.40
CA ASP A 52 6.16 -8.12 16.18
C ASP A 52 4.86 -7.96 16.95
N ILE A 53 3.75 -8.31 16.31
CA ILE A 53 2.43 -8.20 16.88
C ILE A 53 1.71 -9.54 16.79
N ASP A 54 1.19 -9.99 17.93
CA ASP A 54 0.27 -11.12 17.95
C ASP A 54 -1.04 -10.70 17.26
N PRO A 55 -1.46 -11.36 16.16
CA PRO A 55 -2.72 -11.05 15.48
C PRO A 55 -3.94 -11.10 16.42
N ALA A 56 -3.90 -11.93 17.46
CA ALA A 56 -4.98 -12.02 18.44
C ALA A 56 -5.18 -10.71 19.23
N LEU A 57 -4.12 -9.90 19.39
CA LEU A 57 -4.19 -8.59 20.03
C LEU A 57 -5.01 -7.58 19.22
N LEU A 58 -5.17 -7.80 17.91
CA LEU A 58 -5.85 -6.89 16.99
C LEU A 58 -7.22 -7.38 16.52
N ALA A 59 -7.48 -8.68 16.60
CA ALA A 59 -8.64 -9.32 15.95
C ALA A 59 -10.00 -8.70 16.31
N ASP A 60 -10.19 -8.25 17.55
CA ASP A 60 -11.43 -7.61 18.03
C ASP A 60 -11.44 -6.06 17.91
N LYS A 61 -10.29 -5.46 17.57
CA LYS A 61 -10.09 -4.00 17.51
C LYS A 61 -10.26 -3.43 16.11
N ILE A 62 -10.03 -4.26 15.08
CA ILE A 62 -10.13 -3.85 13.68
C ILE A 62 -11.59 -3.89 13.25
N ARG A 63 -12.05 -2.78 12.68
CA ARG A 63 -13.40 -2.65 12.12
C ARG A 63 -13.30 -2.46 10.62
N LYS A 64 -14.18 -3.13 9.89
CA LYS A 64 -14.40 -2.91 8.47
C LYS A 64 -15.34 -1.72 8.29
N SER A 65 -14.92 -0.72 7.53
CA SER A 65 -15.78 0.44 7.25
C SER A 65 -17.02 -0.05 6.50
N PRO A 66 -18.23 0.29 6.98
CA PRO A 66 -19.47 -0.05 6.27
C PRO A 66 -19.65 0.76 4.98
N THR A 67 -18.89 1.84 4.82
CA THR A 67 -18.92 2.69 3.63
C THR A 67 -17.48 3.01 3.20
N VAL A 68 -17.08 2.45 2.07
CA VAL A 68 -16.16 3.18 1.20
C VAL A 68 -17.06 4.17 0.47
N ASP A 69 -16.73 5.47 0.55
CA ASP A 69 -17.46 6.52 -0.16
C ASP A 69 -17.80 6.03 -1.59
N ARG A 70 -19.04 6.18 -2.04
CA ARG A 70 -19.49 5.64 -3.34
C ARG A 70 -18.60 6.14 -4.49
N ASP A 71 -18.14 7.38 -4.40
CA ASP A 71 -17.26 7.99 -5.40
C ASP A 71 -15.84 7.44 -5.29
N LEU A 72 -15.36 7.17 -4.07
CA LEU A 72 -14.08 6.49 -3.84
C LEU A 72 -14.13 5.04 -4.33
N LYS A 73 -15.20 4.30 -4.02
CA LYS A 73 -15.45 2.94 -4.51
C LYS A 73 -15.47 2.91 -6.03
N GLN A 74 -16.23 3.81 -6.66
CA GLN A 74 -16.27 3.91 -8.12
C GLN A 74 -14.93 4.35 -8.73
N SER A 75 -14.13 5.14 -8.01
CA SER A 75 -12.78 5.52 -8.45
C SER A 75 -11.78 4.37 -8.31
N LEU A 76 -11.95 3.50 -7.30
CA LEU A 76 -11.10 2.33 -7.04
C LEU A 76 -11.41 1.17 -7.98
N GLU A 77 -12.67 0.97 -8.31
CA GLU A 77 -13.15 -0.11 -9.21
C GLU A 77 -12.89 0.18 -10.70
N LYS A 78 -12.46 1.40 -11.05
CA LYS A 78 -12.03 1.75 -12.40
C LYS A 78 -10.60 1.27 -12.65
N ASN A 79 -10.30 0.98 -13.92
CA ASN A 79 -8.93 0.67 -14.35
C ASN A 79 -7.99 1.82 -13.99
N LEU A 80 -7.16 1.58 -12.98
CA LEU A 80 -6.10 2.46 -12.56
C LEU A 80 -4.88 2.23 -13.44
N ASP A 81 -4.17 3.31 -13.75
CA ASP A 81 -2.86 3.20 -14.36
C ASP A 81 -1.92 2.55 -13.34
N VAL A 82 -1.21 1.50 -13.77
CA VAL A 82 -0.19 0.84 -12.94
C VAL A 82 0.83 1.87 -12.48
N SER A 83 1.09 1.94 -11.18
CA SER A 83 2.00 2.93 -10.59
C SER A 83 3.42 2.74 -11.11
N ALA A 84 4.21 3.83 -11.13
CA ALA A 84 5.58 3.80 -11.61
C ALA A 84 6.43 2.73 -10.89
N GLN A 85 6.16 2.51 -9.60
CA GLN A 85 6.88 1.52 -8.79
C GLN A 85 6.59 0.08 -9.22
N VAL A 86 5.33 -0.24 -9.57
CA VAL A 86 4.99 -1.55 -10.13
C VAL A 86 5.63 -1.70 -11.51
N ARG A 87 5.60 -0.65 -12.35
CA ARG A 87 6.28 -0.67 -13.66
C ARG A 87 7.77 -0.92 -13.53
N ASP A 88 8.45 -0.28 -12.59
CA ASP A 88 9.87 -0.48 -12.32
C ASP A 88 10.15 -1.92 -11.88
N LYS A 89 9.34 -2.48 -10.98
CA LYS A 89 9.46 -3.89 -10.56
C LYS A 89 9.29 -4.85 -11.73
N LEU A 90 8.31 -4.58 -12.60
CA LEU A 90 8.02 -5.41 -13.76
C LEU A 90 9.05 -5.23 -14.87
N SER A 91 9.69 -4.06 -15.02
CA SER A 91 10.71 -3.82 -16.05
C SER A 91 11.89 -4.79 -16.02
N ALA A 92 12.13 -5.41 -14.86
CA ALA A 92 13.15 -6.42 -14.66
C ALA A 92 12.75 -7.84 -15.13
N VAL A 93 11.49 -8.06 -15.52
CA VAL A 93 11.00 -9.34 -16.03
C VAL A 93 11.39 -9.48 -17.50
N ALA A 94 12.02 -10.61 -17.84
CA ALA A 94 12.42 -10.89 -19.21
C ALA A 94 11.19 -11.09 -20.10
N GLY A 95 11.15 -10.46 -21.27
CA GLY A 95 10.00 -10.59 -22.17
C GLY A 95 8.93 -9.52 -22.00
N MET A 96 9.07 -8.59 -21.05
CA MET A 96 8.11 -7.49 -20.85
C MET A 96 7.88 -6.60 -22.07
N GLN A 97 8.82 -6.57 -23.02
CA GLN A 97 8.64 -5.91 -24.31
C GLN A 97 7.50 -6.51 -25.15
N GLN A 98 6.99 -7.69 -24.79
CA GLN A 98 5.84 -8.34 -25.44
C GLN A 98 4.49 -7.95 -24.83
N VAL A 99 4.49 -7.16 -23.75
CA VAL A 99 3.29 -6.68 -23.06
C VAL A 99 2.89 -5.32 -23.66
N ASP A 100 1.70 -5.25 -24.24
CA ASP A 100 1.12 -4.01 -24.76
C ASP A 100 0.70 -3.07 -23.62
N SER A 101 0.01 -3.63 -22.62
CA SER A 101 -0.52 -2.85 -21.51
C SER A 101 -0.83 -3.72 -20.30
N ILE A 102 -0.67 -3.15 -19.12
CA ILE A 102 -1.14 -3.73 -17.87
C ILE A 102 -2.13 -2.75 -17.25
N HIS A 103 -3.33 -3.23 -16.92
CA HIS A 103 -4.36 -2.46 -16.23
C HIS A 103 -4.56 -2.99 -14.82
N LEU A 104 -4.55 -2.10 -13.83
CA LEU A 104 -4.85 -2.45 -12.45
C LEU A 104 -6.33 -2.22 -12.18
N LYS A 105 -6.99 -3.17 -11.53
CA LYS A 105 -8.34 -3.05 -11.00
C LYS A 105 -8.34 -3.45 -9.53
N LEU A 106 -9.07 -2.69 -8.71
CA LEU A 106 -9.31 -3.03 -7.32
C LEU A 106 -10.76 -3.46 -7.16
N GLU A 107 -10.96 -4.67 -6.68
CA GLU A 107 -12.27 -5.26 -6.43
C GLU A 107 -12.49 -5.44 -4.93
N ASN A 108 -13.76 -5.52 -4.50
CA ASN A 108 -14.13 -5.73 -3.11
C ASN A 108 -13.40 -4.80 -2.11
N ALA A 109 -13.14 -3.56 -2.54
CA ALA A 109 -12.37 -2.61 -1.77
C ALA A 109 -13.09 -2.19 -0.49
N ASN A 110 -12.37 -2.16 0.61
CA ASN A 110 -12.84 -1.81 1.95
C ASN A 110 -11.77 -1.06 2.73
N ILE A 111 -12.18 -0.23 3.69
CA ILE A 111 -11.25 0.39 4.63
C ILE A 111 -11.31 -0.41 5.93
N LEU A 112 -10.19 -1.04 6.31
CA LEU A 112 -10.02 -1.56 7.66
C LEU A 112 -9.46 -0.45 8.53
N LEU A 113 -10.06 -0.23 9.69
CA LEU A 113 -9.67 0.84 10.60
C LEU A 113 -9.62 0.33 12.04
N ILE A 114 -8.72 0.93 12.82
CA ILE A 114 -8.63 0.73 14.26
C ILE A 114 -8.92 2.06 14.95
N SER A 115 -9.61 2.00 16.09
CA SER A 115 -9.93 3.22 16.86
C SER A 115 -8.69 3.82 17.50
N ASP A 116 -8.71 5.13 17.77
CA ASP A 116 -7.58 5.80 18.44
C ASP A 116 -7.35 5.25 19.87
N GLU A 117 -8.42 4.86 20.58
CA GLU A 117 -8.32 4.16 21.88
C GLU A 117 -7.63 2.80 21.73
N SER A 118 -8.05 2.01 20.74
CA SER A 118 -7.45 0.72 20.45
C SER A 118 -5.97 0.85 20.08
N LEU A 119 -5.60 1.85 19.27
CA LEU A 119 -4.19 2.15 18.95
C LEU A 119 -3.35 2.40 20.21
N ILE A 120 -3.86 3.20 21.15
CA ILE A 120 -3.19 3.47 22.43
C ILE A 120 -3.06 2.18 23.24
N SER A 121 -4.13 1.39 23.35
CA SER A 121 -4.13 0.14 24.10
C SER A 121 -3.12 -0.88 23.54
N THR A 122 -3.11 -1.06 22.21
CA THR A 122 -2.17 -1.94 21.49
C THR A 122 -0.75 -1.45 21.68
N ARG A 123 -0.50 -0.14 21.57
CA ARG A 123 0.81 0.45 21.82
C ARG A 123 1.33 0.09 23.21
N ASN A 124 0.52 0.31 24.23
CA ASN A 124 0.92 0.08 25.62
C ASN A 124 1.15 -1.41 25.91
N ALA A 125 0.45 -2.30 25.20
CA ALA A 125 0.68 -3.74 25.30
C ALA A 125 2.04 -4.14 24.68
N LEU A 126 2.43 -3.51 23.57
CA LEU A 126 3.64 -3.82 22.80
C LEU A 126 4.90 -3.08 23.27
N LEU A 127 4.79 -1.90 23.86
CA LEU A 127 5.93 -1.10 24.37
C LEU A 127 6.57 -1.75 25.60
N LYS A 128 7.22 -2.88 25.40
CA LYS A 128 7.94 -3.67 26.40
C LYS A 128 9.08 -4.39 25.71
N ALA A 129 10.18 -4.57 26.43
CA ALA A 129 11.31 -5.42 26.03
C ALA A 129 11.82 -5.11 24.61
N GLU A 130 11.94 -6.12 23.74
CA GLU A 130 12.59 -6.02 22.44
C GLU A 130 11.93 -5.01 21.49
N CYS A 131 10.61 -4.80 21.59
CA CYS A 131 9.92 -3.79 20.80
C CYS A 131 10.32 -2.37 21.22
N GLU A 132 10.50 -2.11 22.52
CA GLU A 132 10.97 -0.80 22.99
C GLU A 132 12.41 -0.54 22.55
N ASP A 133 13.28 -1.56 22.61
CA ASP A 133 14.66 -1.48 22.12
C ASP A 133 14.72 -1.23 20.61
N ALA A 134 13.89 -1.93 19.82
CA ALA A 134 13.78 -1.73 18.38
C ALA A 134 13.30 -0.31 18.03
N ILE A 135 12.32 0.22 18.78
CA ILE A 135 11.85 1.60 18.61
C ILE A 135 12.97 2.58 18.94
N ALA A 136 13.66 2.39 20.07
CA ALA A 136 14.77 3.25 20.48
C ALA A 136 15.90 3.29 19.44
N LEU A 137 16.28 2.13 18.91
CA LEU A 137 17.29 2.00 17.87
C LEU A 137 16.90 2.76 16.60
N ASN A 138 15.67 2.54 16.11
CA ASN A 138 15.16 3.22 14.91
C ASN A 138 15.09 4.74 15.09
N LEU A 139 14.60 5.21 16.25
CA LEU A 139 14.57 6.64 16.57
C LEU A 139 15.98 7.24 16.63
N SER A 140 16.93 6.55 17.27
CA SER A 140 18.33 7.01 17.38
C SER A 140 19.03 7.11 16.02
N SER A 141 18.60 6.29 15.06
CA SER A 141 19.09 6.29 13.67
C SER A 141 18.39 7.37 12.80
N GLY A 142 17.52 8.19 13.39
CA GLY A 142 16.78 9.25 12.70
C GLY A 142 15.52 8.79 11.98
N GLY A 143 15.10 7.54 12.18
CA GLY A 143 13.86 6.98 11.65
C GLY A 143 12.63 7.56 12.37
N VAL A 144 11.47 7.45 11.71
CA VAL A 144 10.18 7.87 12.28
C VAL A 144 9.33 6.62 12.54
N VAL A 145 8.99 6.36 13.79
CA VAL A 145 8.17 5.19 14.16
C VAL A 145 6.70 5.60 14.30
N CYS A 146 5.82 4.91 13.58
CA CYS A 146 4.41 5.23 13.49
C CYS A 146 3.53 3.99 13.59
N GLN A 147 2.27 4.20 13.96
CA GLN A 147 1.26 3.13 13.94
C GLN A 147 0.36 3.27 12.72
N THR A 148 0.03 2.15 12.08
CA THR A 148 -1.00 2.14 11.03
C THR A 148 -2.37 2.35 11.65
N ARG A 149 -3.10 3.38 11.24
CA ARG A 149 -4.45 3.71 11.69
C ARG A 149 -5.54 3.05 10.85
N SER A 150 -5.32 2.97 9.54
CA SER A 150 -6.26 2.32 8.63
C SER A 150 -5.55 1.83 7.38
N VAL A 151 -6.09 0.82 6.73
CA VAL A 151 -5.64 0.36 5.42
C VAL A 151 -6.81 0.24 4.46
N LEU A 152 -6.53 0.45 3.19
CA LEU A 152 -7.42 0.09 2.10
C LEU A 152 -7.09 -1.35 1.70
N GLU A 153 -7.98 -2.26 2.09
CA GLU A 153 -7.98 -3.66 1.70
C GLU A 153 -8.75 -3.80 0.38
N ALA A 154 -8.21 -4.53 -0.58
CA ALA A 154 -8.90 -4.86 -1.82
C ALA A 154 -8.37 -6.17 -2.41
N ASP A 155 -9.18 -6.77 -3.28
CA ASP A 155 -8.70 -7.77 -4.21
C ASP A 155 -8.05 -7.02 -5.38
N VAL A 156 -6.79 -7.34 -5.65
CA VAL A 156 -5.97 -6.66 -6.65
C VAL A 156 -5.95 -7.53 -7.90
N VAL A 157 -6.34 -6.98 -9.04
CA VAL A 157 -6.33 -7.67 -10.32
C VAL A 157 -5.54 -6.87 -11.34
N TYR A 158 -4.45 -7.44 -11.86
CA TYR A 158 -3.71 -6.93 -12.99
C TYR A 158 -4.15 -7.68 -14.25
N GLU A 159 -4.79 -6.99 -15.17
CA GLU A 159 -5.13 -7.51 -16.50
C GLU A 159 -4.01 -7.20 -17.47
N ILE A 160 -3.46 -8.24 -18.10
CA ILE A 160 -2.27 -8.14 -18.95
C ILE A 160 -2.70 -8.35 -20.41
N LYS A 161 -2.37 -7.39 -21.27
CA LYS A 161 -2.53 -7.51 -22.72
C LYS A 161 -1.17 -7.69 -23.35
N TYR A 162 -1.05 -8.73 -24.17
CA TYR A 162 0.15 -9.05 -24.92
C TYR A 162 -0.04 -8.74 -26.41
N HIS A 163 1.09 -8.57 -27.11
CA HIS A 163 1.09 -8.46 -28.56
C HIS A 163 0.38 -9.65 -29.21
N ASN A 164 -0.43 -9.43 -30.24
CA ASN A 164 -1.17 -10.51 -30.92
C ASN A 164 -0.28 -11.60 -31.56
N THR A 165 1.03 -11.40 -31.60
CA THR A 165 2.03 -12.29 -32.19
C THR A 165 2.66 -13.26 -31.19
N ILE A 166 2.46 -13.09 -29.88
CA ILE A 166 3.05 -13.99 -28.87
C ILE A 166 2.27 -15.32 -28.83
N SER A 167 2.98 -16.43 -28.66
CA SER A 167 2.33 -17.74 -28.51
C SER A 167 1.62 -17.87 -27.15
N MET A 168 0.63 -18.76 -27.06
CA MET A 168 -0.06 -19.03 -25.79
C MET A 168 0.89 -19.54 -24.69
N GLU A 169 1.88 -20.34 -25.05
CA GLU A 169 2.86 -20.88 -24.10
C GLU A 169 3.75 -19.78 -23.53
N GLU A 170 4.23 -18.87 -24.37
CA GLU A 170 5.02 -17.72 -23.94
C GLU A 170 4.19 -16.74 -23.10
N ARG A 171 2.90 -16.52 -23.43
CA ARG A 171 1.97 -15.76 -22.57
C ARG A 171 1.86 -16.37 -21.19
N ALA A 172 1.62 -17.68 -21.11
CA ALA A 172 1.48 -18.39 -19.84
C ALA A 172 2.76 -18.28 -18.99
N LYS A 173 3.94 -18.44 -19.61
CA LYS A 173 5.23 -18.27 -18.94
C LYS A 173 5.41 -16.85 -18.41
N LEU A 174 5.19 -15.84 -19.25
CA LEU A 174 5.36 -14.44 -18.87
C LEU A 174 4.37 -14.00 -17.79
N THR A 175 3.10 -14.42 -17.87
CA THR A 175 2.10 -14.19 -16.82
C THR A 175 2.57 -14.78 -15.49
N SER A 176 3.15 -15.98 -15.50
CA SER A 176 3.67 -16.64 -14.30
C SER A 176 4.88 -15.90 -13.70
N GLU A 177 5.79 -15.40 -14.55
CA GLU A 177 6.94 -14.60 -14.10
C GLU A 177 6.49 -13.25 -13.49
N ILE A 178 5.50 -12.60 -14.10
CA ILE A 178 4.88 -11.38 -13.58
C ILE A 178 4.23 -11.65 -12.21
N ALA A 179 3.46 -12.74 -12.10
CA ALA A 179 2.82 -13.15 -10.86
C ALA A 179 3.85 -13.38 -9.74
N ALA A 180 4.91 -14.13 -10.03
CA ALA A 180 5.99 -14.36 -9.08
C ALA A 180 6.69 -13.06 -8.68
N LYS A 181 6.89 -12.12 -9.61
CA LYS A 181 7.54 -10.84 -9.32
C LYS A 181 6.70 -9.91 -8.46
N LEU A 182 5.38 -10.02 -8.57
CA LEU A 182 4.42 -9.26 -7.77
C LEU A 182 4.01 -9.98 -6.49
N GLU A 183 4.43 -11.24 -6.30
CA GLU A 183 4.03 -12.11 -5.18
C GLU A 183 2.50 -12.34 -5.18
N LEU A 184 1.94 -12.57 -6.36
CA LEU A 184 0.51 -12.76 -6.62
C LEU A 184 0.25 -14.08 -7.34
N ASP A 185 -1.02 -14.45 -7.44
CA ASP A 185 -1.46 -15.65 -8.14
C ASP A 185 -1.66 -15.38 -9.64
N ALA A 186 -1.18 -16.31 -10.47
CA ALA A 186 -1.41 -16.27 -11.91
C ALA A 186 -2.74 -16.94 -12.26
N HIS A 187 -3.57 -16.26 -13.05
CA HIS A 187 -4.78 -16.82 -13.65
C HIS A 187 -4.69 -16.74 -15.17
N GLN A 188 -4.54 -17.90 -15.80
CA GLN A 188 -4.41 -18.04 -17.25
C GLN A 188 -5.79 -18.32 -17.87
N GLY A 189 -6.13 -17.63 -18.96
CA GLY A 189 -7.46 -17.72 -19.58
C GLY A 189 -7.60 -16.87 -20.84
N SER A 190 -8.84 -16.50 -21.20
CA SER A 190 -9.10 -15.60 -22.35
C SER A 190 -8.45 -14.21 -22.16
N ASP A 191 -8.45 -13.75 -20.90
CA ASP A 191 -7.70 -12.59 -20.44
C ASP A 191 -6.68 -13.09 -19.41
N ASP A 192 -5.39 -12.92 -19.69
CA ASP A 192 -4.34 -13.27 -18.74
C ASP A 192 -4.35 -12.29 -17.57
N LYS A 193 -4.47 -12.81 -16.36
CA LYS A 193 -4.60 -12.01 -15.14
C LYS A 193 -3.62 -12.46 -14.09
N VAL A 194 -3.21 -11.51 -13.28
CA VAL A 194 -2.46 -11.75 -12.05
C VAL A 194 -3.24 -11.09 -10.92
N SER A 195 -3.58 -11.85 -9.89
CA SER A 195 -4.39 -11.31 -8.80
C SER A 195 -4.00 -11.82 -7.42
N GLY A 196 -4.41 -11.08 -6.40
CA GLY A 196 -4.36 -11.53 -5.02
C GLY A 196 -5.51 -10.92 -4.24
N SER A 197 -5.95 -11.63 -3.22
CA SER A 197 -7.16 -11.28 -2.46
C SER A 197 -6.81 -10.64 -1.12
N GLN A 198 -7.65 -9.73 -0.66
CA GLN A 198 -7.54 -9.09 0.67
C GLN A 198 -6.17 -8.44 0.94
N LEU A 199 -5.60 -7.81 -0.08
CA LEU A 199 -4.31 -7.13 0.01
C LEU A 199 -4.50 -5.68 0.42
N PHE A 200 -3.55 -5.16 1.19
CA PHE A 200 -3.49 -3.75 1.52
C PHE A 200 -2.86 -3.00 0.35
N PHE A 201 -3.67 -2.20 -0.31
CA PHE A 201 -3.25 -1.35 -1.44
C PHE A 201 -2.79 0.03 -0.98
N GLY A 202 -3.27 0.49 0.18
CA GLY A 202 -2.82 1.74 0.75
C GLY A 202 -2.98 1.79 2.25
N ILE A 203 -2.10 2.53 2.93
CA ILE A 203 -2.11 2.68 4.38
C ILE A 203 -2.32 4.14 4.78
N ARG A 204 -2.90 4.34 5.96
CA ARG A 204 -2.96 5.62 6.67
C ARG A 204 -2.31 5.44 8.02
N LEU A 205 -1.35 6.29 8.31
CA LEU A 205 -0.67 6.29 9.59
C LEU A 205 -1.42 7.16 10.60
N SER A 206 -1.26 6.84 11.88
CA SER A 206 -1.62 7.74 12.97
C SER A 206 -0.80 9.03 12.83
N PRO A 207 -1.40 10.22 13.01
CA PRO A 207 -0.69 11.48 12.79
C PRO A 207 0.50 11.67 13.74
N ASN A 208 0.41 11.11 14.94
CA ASN A 208 1.40 11.27 15.99
C ASN A 208 2.38 10.08 15.99
N PRO A 209 3.69 10.32 15.81
CA PRO A 209 4.69 9.27 15.91
C PRO A 209 4.80 8.75 17.34
N ILE A 210 5.37 7.56 17.48
CA ILE A 210 5.77 7.03 18.79
C ILE A 210 7.04 7.76 19.22
N VAL A 211 7.01 8.32 20.43
CA VAL A 211 8.16 8.94 21.08
C VAL A 211 8.43 8.22 22.39
N LEU A 212 9.69 7.90 22.65
CA LEU A 212 10.13 7.38 23.95
C LEU A 212 10.57 8.56 24.83
N LYS A 213 10.43 8.43 26.15
CA LYS A 213 10.75 9.51 27.12
C LYS A 213 12.20 10.00 27.05
N SER A 214 13.09 9.24 26.41
CA SER A 214 14.51 9.55 26.18
C SER A 214 14.79 10.31 24.87
N ALA A 215 13.81 10.46 23.97
CA ALA A 215 14.02 11.09 22.67
C ALA A 215 14.08 12.62 22.81
N ALA A 216 15.30 13.18 22.89
CA ALA A 216 15.54 14.61 22.77
C ALA A 216 15.64 15.00 21.28
N GLY A 217 14.70 15.81 20.78
CA GLY A 217 14.74 16.30 19.40
C GLY A 217 13.38 16.78 18.87
N GLU A 218 13.39 17.39 17.69
CA GLU A 218 12.18 17.81 16.98
C GLU A 218 11.41 16.57 16.49
N ILE A 219 10.15 16.44 16.91
CA ILE A 219 9.30 15.30 16.57
C ILE A 219 8.79 15.45 15.15
N LYS A 220 9.30 14.63 14.22
CA LYS A 220 8.83 14.59 12.83
C LYS A 220 7.47 13.88 12.73
N PRO A 221 6.47 14.47 12.07
CA PRO A 221 5.16 13.84 11.95
C PRO A 221 5.19 12.59 11.06
N CYS A 222 4.23 11.68 11.28
CA CYS A 222 4.05 10.47 10.46
C CYS A 222 3.53 10.74 9.04
N ASN A 223 3.07 11.96 8.77
CA ASN A 223 2.64 12.42 7.46
C ASN A 223 3.55 13.54 6.96
N ARG A 224 4.02 13.42 5.70
CA ARG A 224 4.50 14.61 4.98
C ARG A 224 3.30 15.47 4.63
N ARG A 225 3.32 16.75 5.04
CA ARG A 225 2.48 17.79 4.43
C ARG A 225 2.97 18.09 3.02
#